data_AF-A0A7S2V9B4-F1
#
_entry.id   AF-A0A7S2V9B4-F1
#
_cell.length_a   1.000
_cell.length_b   1.000
_cell.length_c   1.000
_cell.angle_alpha   90.00
_cell.angle_beta   90.00
_cell.angle_gamma   90.00
#
_symmetry.space_group_name_H-M   'P 1'
#
loop_
_entity.id
_entity.type
_entity.pdbx_description
1 polymer ?
#
loop_
_entity_poly.entity_id
_entity_poly.type
_entity_poly.pdbx_seq_one_letter_code
_entity_poly.pdbx_strand_id
1 'polypeptide(L)'
;HVSSNITKVLEARGASQRLFHILDRQPKIKSGSREDNSDDEFHDENGESGDITLNHVSNSMKTDGSAIEFENVSFAYPSRPNVSVVKDFSLTIPKNSTTAIVGAS
;
A
#
# COMPACT_ATOMS: atom_id res chain seq x y z
N HIS A 1 -27.83 -39.72 -17.00
CA HIS A 1 -28.01 -38.29 -17.34
C HIS A 1 -28.15 -37.37 -16.11
N VAL A 2 -28.89 -37.73 -15.05
CA VAL A 2 -29.06 -36.88 -13.85
C VAL A 2 -27.77 -36.67 -13.03
N SER A 3 -26.85 -37.63 -13.05
CA SER A 3 -25.56 -37.54 -12.33
C SER A 3 -24.63 -36.44 -12.84
N SER A 4 -24.61 -36.16 -14.16
CA SER A 4 -23.72 -35.15 -14.75
C SER A 4 -24.04 -33.73 -14.25
N ASN A 5 -25.33 -33.43 -14.09
CA ASN A 5 -25.77 -32.13 -13.57
C ASN A 5 -25.41 -31.96 -12.09
N ILE A 6 -25.54 -33.02 -11.28
CA ILE A 6 -25.15 -33.00 -9.87
C ILE A 6 -23.63 -32.82 -9.73
N THR A 7 -22.82 -33.52 -10.53
CA THR A 7 -21.36 -33.35 -10.54
C THR A 7 -20.95 -31.91 -10.86
N LYS A 8 -21.60 -31.26 -11.83
CA LYS A 8 -21.34 -29.85 -12.17
C LYS A 8 -21.67 -28.90 -11.00
N VAL A 9 -22.75 -29.16 -10.26
CA VAL A 9 -23.11 -28.36 -9.07
C VAL A 9 -22.09 -28.56 -7.94
N LEU A 10 -21.63 -29.79 -7.70
CA LEU A 10 -20.60 -30.10 -6.71
C LEU A 10 -19.25 -29.45 -7.05
N GLU A 11 -18.84 -29.53 -8.32
CA GLU A 11 -17.63 -28.86 -8.81
C GLU A 11 -17.73 -27.35 -8.65
N ALA A 12 -18.84 -26.75 -9.10
CA ALA A 12 -19.10 -25.33 -8.97
C ALA A 12 -19.07 -24.88 -7.50
N ARG A 13 -19.62 -25.68 -6.57
CA ARG A 13 -19.58 -25.39 -5.13
C ARG A 13 -18.15 -25.42 -4.55
N GLY A 14 -17.32 -26.38 -4.95
CA GLY A 14 -15.93 -26.44 -4.51
C GLY A 14 -15.09 -25.29 -5.09
N ALA A 15 -15.35 -24.90 -6.34
CA ALA A 15 -14.68 -23.78 -6.99
C ALA A 15 -15.10 -22.43 -6.38
N SER A 16 -16.40 -22.23 -6.08
CA SER A 16 -16.88 -20.98 -5.49
C SER A 16 -16.33 -20.76 -4.08
N GLN A 17 -16.15 -21.81 -3.28
CA GLN A 17 -15.52 -21.71 -1.96
C GLN A 17 -14.11 -21.11 -2.03
N ARG A 18 -13.33 -21.44 -3.08
CA ARG A 18 -12.01 -20.82 -3.31
C ARG A 18 -12.12 -19.35 -3.69
N LEU A 19 -13.13 -18.98 -4.48
CA LEU A 19 -13.37 -17.57 -4.83
C LEU A 19 -13.80 -16.75 -3.62
N PHE A 20 -14.77 -17.23 -2.83
CA PHE A 20 -15.20 -16.56 -1.61
C PHE A 20 -14.05 -16.43 -0.60
N HIS A 21 -13.21 -17.47 -0.48
CA HIS A 21 -11.99 -17.40 0.34
C HIS A 21 -11.05 -16.25 -0.07
N ILE A 22 -10.99 -15.92 -1.37
CA ILE A 22 -10.16 -14.81 -1.86
C ILE A 22 -10.88 -13.47 -1.70
N LEU A 23 -12.19 -13.40 -1.95
CA LEU A 23 -12.98 -12.17 -1.85
C LEU A 23 -13.08 -11.66 -0.42
N ASP A 24 -13.27 -12.56 0.55
CA ASP A 24 -13.40 -12.18 1.97
C ASP A 24 -12.03 -12.09 2.68
N ARG A 25 -10.94 -12.33 1.95
CA ARG A 25 -9.60 -12.29 2.52
C ARG A 25 -9.27 -10.87 2.95
N GLN A 26 -9.08 -10.68 4.25
CA GLN A 26 -8.54 -9.44 4.77
C GLN A 26 -7.09 -9.26 4.30
N PRO A 27 -6.74 -8.13 3.68
CA PRO A 27 -5.39 -7.86 3.26
C PRO A 27 -4.49 -7.77 4.49
N LYS A 28 -3.35 -8.48 4.45
CA LYS A 28 -2.36 -8.43 5.55
C LYS A 28 -1.51 -7.17 5.52
N ILE A 29 -1.65 -6.35 4.48
CA ILE A 29 -0.89 -5.13 4.27
C ILE A 29 -1.89 -3.99 4.21
N LYS A 30 -1.62 -2.92 4.97
CA LYS A 30 -2.45 -1.71 4.97
C LYS A 30 -2.37 -1.07 3.58
N SER A 31 -3.48 -0.98 2.88
CA SER A 31 -3.64 -0.13 1.70
C SER A 31 -3.93 1.28 2.21
N GLY A 32 -3.11 2.27 1.84
CA GLY A 32 -3.00 3.55 2.54
C GLY A 32 -4.33 4.26 2.82
N SER A 33 -4.75 4.30 4.09
CA SER A 33 -5.43 5.46 4.65
C SER A 33 -4.33 6.38 5.15
N ARG A 34 -4.06 7.44 4.40
CA ARG A 34 -3.34 8.61 4.91
C ARG A 34 -4.16 9.08 6.11
N GLU A 35 -3.59 9.03 7.31
CA GLU A 35 -4.21 9.65 8.48
C GLU A 35 -4.13 11.16 8.24
N ASP A 36 -5.17 11.72 7.61
CA ASP A 36 -5.41 13.16 7.58
C ASP A 36 -5.72 13.58 9.03
N ASN A 37 -4.68 13.92 9.78
CA ASN A 37 -4.82 14.61 11.05
C ASN A 37 -5.26 16.04 10.72
N SER A 38 -6.58 16.25 10.66
CA SER A 38 -7.20 17.56 10.51
C SER A 38 -7.13 18.35 11.82
N ASP A 39 -5.95 18.88 12.13
CA ASP A 39 -5.75 19.85 13.23
C ASP A 39 -5.24 21.21 12.71
N ASP A 40 -5.35 21.48 11.40
CA ASP A 40 -5.11 22.82 10.86
C ASP A 40 -6.40 23.66 10.96
N GLU A 41 -6.56 24.29 12.12
CA GLU A 41 -7.63 25.22 12.45
C GLU A 41 -7.45 26.54 11.67
N PHE A 42 -8.18 26.72 10.57
CA PHE A 42 -8.21 27.99 9.84
C PHE A 42 -9.35 28.87 10.36
N HIS A 43 -9.02 29.84 11.20
CA HIS A 43 -9.88 30.98 11.48
C HIS A 43 -9.84 31.93 10.28
N ASP A 44 -10.96 32.07 9.55
CA ASP A 44 -11.14 33.20 8.65
C ASP A 44 -12.33 34.04 9.10
N GLU A 45 -11.99 35.27 9.47
CA GLU A 45 -12.91 36.35 9.73
C GLU A 45 -13.20 37.04 8.40
N ASN A 46 -14.47 37.41 8.21
CA ASN A 46 -15.02 38.25 7.13
C ASN A 46 -15.65 37.48 5.97
N GLY A 47 -16.99 37.45 5.98
CA GLY A 47 -17.80 36.95 4.88
C GLY A 47 -17.90 37.96 3.74
N GLU A 48 -17.85 37.44 2.51
CA GLU A 48 -18.55 38.02 1.37
C GLU A 48 -18.83 36.92 0.33
N SER A 49 -20.10 36.73 -0.02
CA SER A 49 -20.56 35.75 -1.00
C SER A 49 -20.22 36.20 -2.42
N GLY A 50 -19.42 35.43 -3.15
CA GLY A 50 -19.12 35.72 -4.55
C GLY A 50 -18.50 34.54 -5.31
N ASP A 51 -19.29 33.97 -6.22
CA ASP A 51 -18.93 33.13 -7.37
C ASP A 51 -18.21 31.78 -7.15
N ILE A 52 -18.80 30.72 -7.70
CA ILE A 52 -18.26 29.35 -7.72
C ILE A 52 -17.12 29.23 -8.74
N THR A 53 -15.96 29.78 -8.41
CA THR A 53 -14.73 29.49 -9.15
C THR A 53 -14.24 28.09 -8.80
N LEU A 54 -14.28 27.18 -9.79
CA LEU A 54 -13.60 25.88 -9.74
C LEU A 54 -12.08 26.08 -9.76
N ASN A 55 -11.54 26.52 -8.62
CA ASN A 55 -10.12 26.53 -8.34
C ASN A 55 -9.72 25.21 -7.69
N HIS A 56 -9.84 24.09 -8.42
CA HIS A 56 -8.97 22.95 -8.13
C HIS A 56 -7.58 23.34 -8.66
N VAL A 57 -6.94 24.26 -7.93
CA VAL A 57 -5.56 24.70 -8.14
C VAL A 57 -4.77 23.45 -8.42
N SER A 58 -4.14 23.44 -9.58
CA SER A 58 -3.16 22.45 -9.95
C SER A 58 -2.07 22.49 -8.90
N ASN A 59 -2.23 21.71 -7.82
CA ASN A 59 -1.15 21.40 -6.93
C ASN A 59 -0.28 20.43 -7.72
N SER A 60 0.47 20.98 -8.67
CA SER A 60 1.62 20.34 -9.26
C SER A 60 2.58 20.18 -8.09
N MET A 61 2.42 19.07 -7.36
CA MET A 61 3.34 18.67 -6.32
C MET A 61 4.71 18.64 -7.00
N LYS A 62 5.53 19.67 -6.73
CA LYS A 62 6.95 19.61 -7.03
C LYS A 62 7.47 18.48 -6.15
N THR A 63 7.61 17.29 -6.72
CA THR A 63 8.17 16.14 -6.04
C THR A 63 9.69 16.32 -6.03
N ASP A 64 10.16 17.24 -5.18
CA ASP A 64 11.55 17.24 -4.79
C ASP A 64 11.83 15.88 -4.14
N GLY A 65 12.86 15.18 -4.60
CA GLY A 65 13.19 13.84 -4.11
C GLY A 65 13.33 13.82 -2.57
N SER A 66 12.89 12.75 -1.94
CA SER A 66 13.05 12.54 -0.49
C SER A 66 14.31 11.70 -0.19
N ALA A 67 14.89 11.89 0.98
CA ALA A 67 15.89 10.95 1.50
C ALA A 67 15.20 9.66 1.94
N ILE A 68 15.89 8.53 1.84
CA ILE A 68 15.41 7.20 2.25
C ILE A 68 16.31 6.69 3.37
N GLU A 69 15.72 6.17 4.43
CA GLU A 69 16.45 5.60 5.55
C GLU A 69 15.96 4.18 5.87
N PHE A 70 16.91 3.28 6.03
CA PHE A 70 16.73 1.96 6.61
C PHE A 70 17.40 1.99 7.98
N GLU A 71 16.68 1.61 9.04
CA GLU A 71 17.19 1.55 10.40
C GLU A 71 16.94 0.16 10.98
N ASN A 72 18.04 -0.55 11.26
CA ASN A 72 18.03 -1.86 11.93
C ASN A 72 17.06 -2.87 11.29
N VAL A 73 16.97 -2.86 9.96
CA VAL A 73 15.99 -3.65 9.22
C VAL A 73 16.40 -5.12 9.22
N SER A 74 15.51 -5.96 9.74
CA SER A 74 15.62 -7.42 9.68
C SER A 74 14.41 -7.99 8.93
N PHE A 75 14.67 -8.81 7.91
CA PHE A 75 13.63 -9.32 7.01
C PHE A 75 13.84 -10.79 6.66
N ALA A 76 12.75 -11.55 6.74
CA ALA A 76 12.63 -12.92 6.26
C ALA A 76 11.34 -13.06 5.45
N TYR A 77 11.37 -13.85 4.37
CA TYR A 77 10.15 -14.11 3.58
C TYR A 77 9.15 -14.94 4.41
N PRO A 78 7.84 -14.65 4.34
CA PRO A 78 6.83 -15.41 5.11
C PRO A 78 6.79 -16.91 4.81
N SER A 79 7.17 -17.32 3.59
CA SER A 79 7.26 -18.73 3.20
C SER A 79 8.48 -19.45 3.80
N ARG A 80 9.49 -18.71 4.26
CA ARG A 80 10.73 -19.21 4.87
C ARG A 80 11.09 -18.36 6.10
N PRO A 81 10.28 -18.38 7.17
CA PRO A 81 10.43 -17.46 8.30
C PRO A 81 11.74 -17.62 9.07
N ASN A 82 12.38 -18.80 8.99
CA ASN A 82 13.63 -19.11 9.68
C ASN A 82 14.89 -18.70 8.91
N VAL A 83 14.74 -18.17 7.68
CA VAL A 83 15.87 -17.78 6.82
C VAL A 83 15.84 -16.26 6.65
N SER A 84 16.69 -15.57 7.40
CA SER A 84 16.87 -14.12 7.29
C SER A 84 17.56 -13.78 5.97
N VAL A 85 16.95 -12.88 5.20
CA VAL A 85 17.55 -12.35 3.95
C VAL A 85 18.36 -11.10 4.26
N VAL A 86 17.86 -10.26 5.17
CA VAL A 86 18.53 -9.07 5.67
C VAL A 86 18.49 -9.13 7.20
N LYS A 87 19.58 -8.75 7.87
CA LYS A 87 19.67 -8.74 9.34
C LYS A 87 20.35 -7.45 9.80
N ASP A 88 19.68 -6.72 10.67
CA ASP A 88 20.17 -5.48 11.31
C ASP A 88 20.77 -4.46 10.33
N PHE A 89 20.14 -4.31 9.16
CA PHE A 89 20.63 -3.45 8.08
C PHE A 89 20.21 -1.99 8.28
N SER A 90 21.21 -1.10 8.30
CA SER A 90 21.00 0.34 8.32
C SER A 90 21.69 1.02 7.13
N LEU A 91 20.97 1.88 6.41
CA LEU A 91 21.46 2.62 5.25
C LEU A 91 20.67 3.92 5.08
N THR A 92 21.38 5.03 4.89
CA THR A 92 20.78 6.32 4.55
C THR A 92 21.12 6.68 3.10
N ILE A 93 20.11 6.92 2.27
CA ILE A 93 20.23 7.39 0.89
C ILE A 93 19.81 8.87 0.86
N PRO A 94 20.75 9.80 0.64
CA PRO A 94 20.43 11.22 0.56
C PRO A 94 19.48 11.54 -0.60
N LYS A 95 18.68 12.59 -0.44
CA LYS A 95 17.86 13.13 -1.53
C LYS A 95 18.72 13.44 -2.75
N ASN A 96 18.16 13.21 -3.94
CA ASN A 96 18.81 13.52 -5.22
C ASN A 96 20.18 12.83 -5.43
N SER A 97 20.38 11.66 -4.83
CA SER A 97 21.59 10.85 -5.00
C SER A 97 21.28 9.51 -5.66
N THR A 98 22.25 8.96 -6.40
CA THR A 98 22.18 7.61 -6.98
C THR A 98 23.01 6.67 -6.12
N THR A 99 22.38 5.67 -5.51
CA THR A 99 23.04 4.62 -4.73
C THR A 99 22.90 3.28 -5.46
N ALA A 100 24.01 2.57 -5.65
CA ALA A 100 24.02 1.23 -6.22
C ALA A 100 24.15 0.18 -5.11
N ILE A 101 23.27 -0.82 -5.11
CA ILE A 101 23.33 -1.96 -4.19
C ILE A 101 24.06 -3.10 -4.90
N VAL A 102 25.14 -3.57 -4.30
CA VAL A 102 25.94 -4.70 -4.79
C VAL A 102 25.99 -5.79 -3.71
N GLY A 103 26.04 -7.04 -4.14
CA GLY A 103 26.12 -8.19 -3.24
C GLY A 103 26.96 -9.30 -3.86
N ALA A 104 27.37 -10.26 -3.03
CA ALA A 104 27.91 -11.52 -3.51
C ALA A 104 26.76 -12.36 -4.10
N SER A 105 26.97 -12.94 -5.28
CA SER A 105 26.07 -13.91 -5.90
C SER A 105 26.08 -15.25 -5.20
#